data_AF-A0A524HS86-F1
#
_entry.id   AF-A0A524HS86-F1
#
_cell.length_a   1.000
_cell.length_b   1.000
_cell.length_c   1.000
_cell.angle_alpha   90.00
_cell.angle_beta   90.00
_cell.angle_gamma   90.00
#
_symmetry.space_group_name_H-M   'P 1'
#
loop_
_entity.id
_entity.type
_entity.pdbx_description
1 polymer ?
#
loop_
_entity_poly.entity_id
_entity_poly.type
_entity_poly.pdbx_seq_one_letter_code
_entity_poly.pdbx_strand_id
1 'polypeptide(L)'
;MKLRKSAVIFVVMALVAFTAISFAQTTKLKRIGLYTFVEIKGQVPTAEVMKGLFELYSADIKTGFDLAGNPELYEPFMDQIKTAEWVDTTLPIGETIPWMLFKARNQVKVARNIEWAGKAALPVFIVKVKKDWKIYDFIIPKNCGNIALGKNVVDAIPPAVCSLVVSPERANVNDPITVDMSGTQYAKSMSVEVFDAQGQRLATQELTPQSPKWQTKFDKPGEYSFKGTAVNMEGITAANPCAAKVSINYPPICKLWTSCLPCEDYVGRPITFDA
;
A
#
# COMPACT_ATOMS: atom_id res chain seq x y z
N MET A 1 -21.76 29.42 52.03
CA MET A 1 -21.27 29.40 50.62
C MET A 1 -20.14 28.39 50.34
N LYS A 2 -19.34 27.96 51.34
CA LYS A 2 -18.23 26.98 51.15
C LYS A 2 -18.69 25.53 50.87
N LEU A 3 -19.77 25.04 51.48
CA LEU A 3 -20.29 23.67 51.26
C LEU A 3 -20.71 23.41 49.79
N ARG A 4 -21.31 24.40 49.12
CA ARG A 4 -21.78 24.27 47.73
C ARG A 4 -20.65 24.09 46.72
N LYS A 5 -19.49 24.75 46.93
CA LYS A 5 -18.32 24.60 46.04
C LYS A 5 -17.66 23.23 46.22
N SER A 6 -17.59 22.72 47.45
CA SER A 6 -17.00 21.41 47.74
C SER A 6 -17.84 20.26 47.17
N ALA A 7 -19.17 20.38 47.21
CA ALA A 7 -20.07 19.38 46.62
C ALA A 7 -19.96 19.33 45.08
N VAL A 8 -19.85 20.49 44.42
CA VAL A 8 -19.69 20.57 42.95
C VAL A 8 -18.36 19.95 42.51
N ILE A 9 -17.26 20.23 43.23
CA ILE A 9 -15.94 19.63 42.93
C ILE A 9 -15.98 18.11 43.08
N PHE A 10 -16.66 17.59 44.09
CA PHE A 10 -16.79 16.16 44.32
C PHE A 10 -17.60 15.47 43.21
N VAL A 11 -18.69 16.10 42.75
CA VAL A 11 -19.51 15.58 41.64
C VAL A 11 -18.72 15.58 40.32
N VAL A 12 -17.94 16.63 40.05
CA VAL A 12 -17.09 16.69 38.84
C VAL A 12 -15.98 15.63 38.89
N MET A 13 -15.30 15.46 40.02
CA MET A 13 -14.29 14.40 40.16
C MET A 13 -14.90 12.99 40.07
N ALA A 14 -16.09 12.77 40.62
CA ALA A 14 -16.80 11.51 40.48
C ALA A 14 -17.17 11.23 39.01
N LEU A 15 -17.66 12.22 38.27
CA LEU A 15 -17.95 12.07 36.84
C LEU A 15 -16.69 11.76 36.02
N VAL A 16 -15.57 12.43 36.30
CA VAL A 16 -14.27 12.13 35.64
C VAL A 16 -13.78 10.73 35.99
N ALA A 17 -13.92 10.30 37.25
CA ALA A 17 -13.57 8.94 37.67
C ALA A 17 -14.46 7.88 37.00
N PHE A 18 -15.76 8.12 36.82
CA PHE A 18 -16.66 7.21 36.12
C PHE A 18 -16.38 7.11 34.61
N THR A 19 -15.88 8.19 33.97
CA THR A 19 -15.45 8.13 32.56
C THR A 19 -14.16 7.33 32.34
N ALA A 20 -13.37 7.08 33.38
CA ALA A 20 -12.09 6.37 33.29
C ALA A 20 -12.20 4.83 33.41
N ILE A 21 -13.37 4.27 33.73
CA ILE A 21 -13.55 2.82 33.99
C ILE A 21 -14.24 2.09 32.81
N SER A 22 -14.24 2.66 31.61
CA SER A 22 -14.57 1.88 30.39
C SER A 22 -13.42 0.96 29.98
N PHE A 23 -12.98 0.07 30.88
CA PHE A 23 -12.24 -1.11 30.47
C PHE A 23 -13.20 -2.00 29.70
N ALA A 24 -13.01 -2.12 28.38
CA ALA A 24 -13.77 -3.02 27.53
C ALA A 24 -13.67 -4.45 28.09
N GLN A 25 -14.74 -4.91 28.75
CA GLN A 25 -14.75 -6.21 29.40
C GLN A 25 -14.69 -7.30 28.33
N THR A 26 -13.63 -8.10 28.36
CA THR A 26 -13.47 -9.25 27.46
C THR A 26 -14.53 -10.31 27.76
N THR A 27 -15.30 -10.70 26.74
CA THR A 27 -16.35 -11.71 26.85
C THR A 27 -15.77 -13.10 26.66
N LYS A 28 -15.85 -13.94 27.70
CA LYS A 28 -15.37 -15.33 27.64
C LYS A 28 -16.36 -16.23 26.92
N LEU A 29 -16.01 -16.67 25.71
CA LEU A 29 -16.78 -17.63 24.94
C LEU A 29 -16.34 -19.06 25.30
N LYS A 30 -17.19 -19.78 26.05
CA LYS A 30 -16.89 -21.14 26.53
C LYS A 30 -17.40 -22.26 25.63
N ARG A 31 -18.35 -21.93 24.75
CA ARG A 31 -19.05 -22.87 23.85
C ARG A 31 -19.31 -22.21 22.52
N ILE A 32 -19.27 -22.98 21.45
CA ILE A 32 -19.60 -22.51 20.10
C ILE A 32 -20.52 -23.53 19.41
N GLY A 33 -21.22 -23.11 18.36
CA GLY A 33 -22.19 -23.95 17.64
C GLY A 33 -23.63 -23.85 18.15
N LEU A 34 -23.89 -23.13 19.25
CA LEU A 34 -25.27 -22.81 19.68
C LEU A 34 -25.95 -21.81 18.75
N TYR A 35 -25.17 -20.85 18.26
CA TYR A 35 -25.57 -19.86 17.27
C TYR A 35 -24.57 -19.97 16.12
N THR A 36 -25.02 -20.56 15.02
CA THR A 36 -24.23 -20.72 13.80
C THR A 36 -24.52 -19.56 12.86
N PHE A 37 -23.53 -19.17 12.06
CA PHE A 37 -23.71 -18.15 11.04
C PHE A 37 -24.30 -18.76 9.77
N VAL A 38 -23.79 -19.94 9.39
CA VAL A 38 -24.32 -20.74 8.29
C VAL A 38 -24.96 -22.01 8.84
N GLU A 39 -25.95 -22.53 8.11
CA GLU A 39 -26.54 -23.83 8.43
C GLU A 39 -25.60 -24.96 8.01
N ILE A 40 -25.06 -25.68 9.00
CA ILE A 40 -24.21 -26.86 8.78
C ILE A 40 -25.02 -28.09 9.15
N LYS A 41 -25.29 -28.96 8.17
CA LYS A 41 -26.03 -30.21 8.37
C LYS A 41 -25.07 -31.40 8.30
N GLY A 42 -25.07 -32.23 9.34
CA GLY A 42 -24.31 -33.49 9.35
C GLY A 42 -22.86 -33.32 9.81
N GLN A 43 -21.91 -33.73 8.96
CA GLN A 43 -20.49 -33.77 9.30
C GLN A 43 -19.85 -32.37 9.29
N VAL A 44 -18.68 -32.24 9.93
CA VAL A 44 -17.89 -31.00 9.90
C VAL A 44 -17.54 -30.69 8.43
N PRO A 45 -17.90 -29.50 7.92
CA PRO A 45 -17.72 -29.15 6.51
C PRO A 45 -16.24 -29.02 6.15
N THR A 46 -15.92 -29.37 4.90
CA THR A 46 -14.61 -29.06 4.30
C THR A 46 -14.54 -27.57 3.95
N ALA A 47 -13.34 -27.09 3.58
CA ALA A 47 -13.15 -25.71 3.14
C ALA A 47 -14.02 -25.39 1.91
N GLU A 48 -14.11 -26.30 0.94
CA GLU A 48 -14.88 -26.14 -0.29
C GLU A 48 -16.38 -25.99 0.00
N VAL A 49 -16.91 -26.81 0.91
CA VAL A 49 -18.31 -26.70 1.35
C VAL A 49 -18.55 -25.36 2.03
N MET A 50 -17.62 -24.90 2.89
CA MET A 50 -17.76 -23.61 3.57
C MET A 50 -17.72 -22.43 2.60
N LYS A 51 -16.86 -22.48 1.55
CA LYS A 51 -16.82 -21.47 0.48
C LYS A 51 -18.18 -21.32 -0.20
N GLY A 52 -18.81 -22.45 -0.57
CA GLY A 52 -20.15 -22.45 -1.17
C GLY A 52 -21.23 -21.91 -0.23
N LEU A 53 -21.15 -22.22 1.06
CA LEU A 53 -22.05 -21.65 2.07
C LEU A 53 -21.87 -20.14 2.18
N PHE A 54 -20.65 -19.61 2.19
CA PHE A 54 -20.45 -18.17 2.32
C PHE A 54 -20.98 -17.39 1.11
N GLU A 55 -20.92 -17.95 -0.10
CA GLU A 55 -21.55 -17.35 -1.28
C GLU A 55 -23.08 -17.24 -1.12
N LEU A 56 -23.73 -18.31 -0.62
CA LEU A 56 -25.18 -18.32 -0.35
C LEU A 56 -25.59 -17.28 0.72
N TYR A 57 -24.74 -17.07 1.72
CA TYR A 57 -25.01 -16.15 2.84
C TYR A 57 -24.38 -14.75 2.63
N SER A 58 -23.96 -14.40 1.40
CA SER A 58 -23.25 -13.15 1.09
C SER A 58 -23.93 -11.88 1.62
N ALA A 59 -25.26 -11.77 1.49
CA ALA A 59 -26.01 -10.61 2.01
C ALA A 59 -25.97 -10.48 3.54
N ASP A 60 -26.03 -11.61 4.25
CA ASP A 60 -25.89 -11.66 5.70
C ASP A 60 -24.45 -11.32 6.12
N ILE A 61 -23.46 -11.83 5.37
CA ILE A 61 -22.05 -11.53 5.60
C ILE A 61 -21.81 -10.02 5.48
N LYS A 62 -22.31 -9.39 4.41
CA LYS A 62 -22.24 -7.94 4.22
C LYS A 62 -22.78 -7.19 5.43
N THR A 63 -23.99 -7.55 5.85
CA THR A 63 -24.64 -6.96 7.04
C THR A 63 -23.76 -7.13 8.28
N GLY A 64 -23.11 -8.28 8.43
CA GLY A 64 -22.20 -8.55 9.54
C GLY A 64 -20.96 -7.65 9.54
N PHE A 65 -20.31 -7.46 8.39
CA PHE A 65 -19.18 -6.55 8.26
C PHE A 65 -19.57 -5.09 8.54
N ASP A 66 -20.73 -4.65 8.05
CA ASP A 66 -21.30 -3.33 8.35
C ASP A 66 -21.49 -3.17 9.88
N LEU A 67 -22.10 -4.16 10.55
CA LEU A 67 -22.32 -4.14 12.00
C LEU A 67 -21.02 -4.26 12.82
N ALA A 68 -20.00 -4.93 12.27
CA ALA A 68 -18.69 -5.06 12.90
C ALA A 68 -17.91 -3.75 12.87
N GLY A 69 -18.28 -2.81 12.00
CA GLY A 69 -17.58 -1.54 11.78
C GLY A 69 -16.40 -1.66 10.83
N ASN A 70 -16.40 -2.72 9.99
CA ASN A 70 -15.40 -2.94 8.94
C ASN A 70 -16.05 -3.22 7.57
N PRO A 71 -16.99 -2.37 7.09
CA PRO A 71 -17.67 -2.58 5.81
C PRO A 71 -16.70 -2.73 4.63
N GLU A 72 -15.55 -2.06 4.70
CA GLU A 72 -14.50 -2.07 3.69
C GLU A 72 -13.83 -3.44 3.50
N LEU A 73 -13.95 -4.36 4.47
CA LEU A 73 -13.39 -5.70 4.39
C LEU A 73 -14.33 -6.70 3.70
N TYR A 74 -15.61 -6.36 3.48
CA TYR A 74 -16.59 -7.28 2.91
C TYR A 74 -16.21 -7.74 1.49
N GLU A 75 -15.99 -6.80 0.57
CA GLU A 75 -15.69 -7.15 -0.83
C GLU A 75 -14.37 -7.94 -0.94
N PRO A 76 -13.24 -7.49 -0.33
CA PRO A 76 -12.00 -8.27 -0.36
C PRO A 76 -12.14 -9.65 0.26
N PHE A 77 -12.94 -9.79 1.33
CA PHE A 77 -13.24 -11.08 1.93
C PHE A 77 -13.96 -11.99 0.94
N MET A 78 -15.10 -11.56 0.39
CA MET A 78 -15.93 -12.39 -0.50
C MET A 78 -15.22 -12.79 -1.79
N ASP A 79 -14.38 -11.90 -2.35
CA ASP A 79 -13.63 -12.19 -3.57
C ASP A 79 -12.49 -13.19 -3.31
N GLN A 80 -11.74 -12.99 -2.22
CA GLN A 80 -10.55 -13.80 -1.95
C GLN A 80 -10.87 -15.15 -1.34
N ILE A 81 -11.93 -15.30 -0.53
CA ILE A 81 -12.24 -16.60 0.12
C ILE A 81 -12.47 -17.74 -0.89
N LYS A 82 -12.88 -17.40 -2.12
CA LYS A 82 -13.12 -18.37 -3.21
C LYS A 82 -11.82 -19.08 -3.61
N THR A 83 -10.74 -18.32 -3.76
CA THR A 83 -9.44 -18.82 -4.26
C THR A 83 -8.38 -18.95 -3.18
N ALA A 84 -8.55 -18.31 -2.02
CA ALA A 84 -7.61 -18.36 -0.91
C ALA A 84 -7.44 -19.79 -0.38
N GLU A 85 -6.26 -20.02 0.17
CA GLU A 85 -5.95 -21.19 0.98
C GLU A 85 -6.63 -21.08 2.34
N TRP A 86 -7.29 -22.16 2.75
CA TRP A 86 -7.94 -22.26 4.05
C TRP A 86 -7.08 -23.16 4.93
N VAL A 87 -6.34 -22.54 5.86
CA VAL A 87 -5.44 -23.25 6.74
C VAL A 87 -6.25 -23.96 7.82
N ASP A 88 -6.23 -25.29 7.78
CA ASP A 88 -6.82 -26.15 8.79
C ASP A 88 -5.97 -26.12 10.07
N THR A 89 -6.52 -25.58 11.16
CA THR A 89 -5.77 -25.43 12.42
C THR A 89 -6.71 -25.36 13.63
N THR A 90 -6.16 -24.98 14.79
CA THR A 90 -6.90 -24.77 16.02
C THR A 90 -6.62 -23.40 16.62
N LEU A 91 -7.66 -22.80 17.21
CA LEU A 91 -7.58 -21.59 18.00
C LEU A 91 -7.26 -21.96 19.47
N PRO A 92 -6.13 -21.53 20.04
CA PRO A 92 -5.76 -21.89 21.40
C PRO A 92 -6.69 -21.26 22.44
N ILE A 93 -6.77 -21.89 23.61
CA ILE A 93 -7.50 -21.34 24.76
C ILE A 93 -6.81 -20.05 25.22
N GLY A 94 -7.58 -19.02 25.52
CA GLY A 94 -7.10 -17.69 25.89
C GLY A 94 -6.86 -16.76 24.71
N GLU A 95 -6.93 -17.27 23.47
CA GLU A 95 -6.80 -16.42 22.28
C GLU A 95 -7.95 -15.41 22.23
N THR A 96 -7.61 -14.17 21.87
CA THR A 96 -8.55 -13.05 21.86
C THR A 96 -8.88 -12.63 20.44
N ILE A 97 -10.15 -12.35 20.19
CA ILE A 97 -10.69 -11.99 18.89
C ILE A 97 -11.43 -10.65 19.02
N PRO A 98 -11.06 -9.62 18.23
CA PRO A 98 -11.75 -8.32 18.19
C PRO A 98 -13.26 -8.45 18.00
N TRP A 99 -13.72 -9.27 17.06
CA TRP A 99 -15.14 -9.53 16.85
C TRP A 99 -15.40 -10.87 16.17
N MET A 100 -16.62 -11.39 16.35
CA MET A 100 -17.15 -12.57 15.68
C MET A 100 -18.61 -12.35 15.26
N LEU A 101 -18.90 -12.67 14.00
CA LEU A 101 -20.24 -12.71 13.42
C LEU A 101 -20.91 -14.04 13.71
N PHE A 102 -22.18 -13.98 14.08
CA PHE A 102 -23.05 -15.15 14.25
C PHE A 102 -24.49 -14.78 13.90
N LYS A 103 -25.35 -15.78 13.66
CA LYS A 103 -26.80 -15.55 13.54
C LYS A 103 -27.53 -16.06 14.77
N ALA A 104 -28.46 -15.26 15.27
CA ALA A 104 -29.39 -15.66 16.32
C ALA A 104 -30.80 -15.22 15.93
N ARG A 105 -31.76 -16.16 15.92
CA ARG A 105 -33.14 -15.91 15.46
C ARG A 105 -33.18 -15.30 14.05
N ASN A 106 -32.38 -15.87 13.14
CA ASN A 106 -32.19 -15.41 11.77
C ASN A 106 -31.70 -13.96 11.59
N GLN A 107 -31.18 -13.34 12.66
CA GLN A 107 -30.58 -12.01 12.60
C GLN A 107 -29.06 -12.10 12.76
N VAL A 108 -28.34 -11.39 11.91
CA VAL A 108 -26.89 -11.23 12.01
C VAL A 108 -26.56 -10.39 13.25
N LYS A 109 -25.59 -10.87 14.03
CA LYS A 109 -25.11 -10.22 15.26
C LYS A 109 -23.59 -10.27 15.33
N VAL A 110 -23.05 -9.35 16.12
CA VAL A 110 -21.61 -9.21 16.35
C VAL A 110 -21.33 -9.33 17.83
N ALA A 111 -20.50 -10.30 18.21
CA ALA A 111 -19.87 -10.33 19.53
C ALA A 111 -18.51 -9.63 19.42
N ARG A 112 -18.14 -8.84 20.42
CA ARG A 112 -16.92 -8.02 20.43
C ARG A 112 -16.04 -8.39 21.63
N ASN A 113 -14.73 -8.19 21.48
CA ASN A 113 -13.72 -8.44 22.52
C ASN A 113 -13.88 -9.83 23.14
N ILE A 114 -13.79 -10.87 22.31
CA ILE A 114 -14.04 -12.24 22.72
C ILE A 114 -12.73 -12.90 23.13
N GLU A 115 -12.74 -13.68 24.21
CA GLU A 115 -11.67 -14.63 24.54
C GLU A 115 -12.21 -16.05 24.38
N TRP A 116 -11.49 -16.91 23.67
CA TRP A 116 -11.83 -18.32 23.62
C TRP A 116 -11.50 -18.99 24.96
N ALA A 117 -12.53 -19.28 25.75
CA ALA A 117 -12.44 -19.87 27.08
C ALA A 117 -13.04 -21.29 27.11
N GLY A 118 -12.95 -22.01 25.98
CA GLY A 118 -13.42 -23.39 25.87
C GLY A 118 -12.59 -24.37 26.70
N LYS A 119 -13.04 -25.62 26.75
CA LYS A 119 -12.32 -26.71 27.44
C LYS A 119 -11.13 -27.26 26.66
N ALA A 120 -11.07 -27.00 25.35
CA ALA A 120 -10.03 -27.45 24.43
C ALA A 120 -9.81 -26.37 23.35
N ALA A 121 -8.71 -26.48 22.61
CA ALA A 121 -8.49 -25.66 21.42
C ALA A 121 -9.63 -25.86 20.41
N LEU A 122 -10.08 -24.78 19.78
CA LEU A 122 -11.23 -24.81 18.88
C LEU A 122 -10.77 -25.11 17.44
N PRO A 123 -11.28 -26.15 16.77
CA PRO A 123 -10.99 -26.38 15.36
C PRO A 123 -11.54 -25.24 14.48
N VAL A 124 -10.68 -24.64 13.69
CA VAL A 124 -10.98 -23.49 12.83
C VAL A 124 -10.34 -23.65 11.45
N PHE A 125 -10.84 -22.91 10.49
CA PHE A 125 -10.07 -22.51 9.32
C PHE A 125 -9.56 -21.09 9.52
N ILE A 126 -8.31 -20.82 9.14
CA ILE A 126 -7.79 -19.46 9.02
C ILE A 126 -7.64 -19.12 7.53
N VAL A 127 -8.18 -17.97 7.14
CA VAL A 127 -8.12 -17.46 5.77
C VAL A 127 -7.47 -16.09 5.79
N LYS A 128 -6.45 -15.90 4.97
CA LYS A 128 -5.74 -14.62 4.84
C LYS A 128 -6.39 -13.79 3.74
N VAL A 129 -6.83 -12.58 4.08
CA VAL A 129 -7.44 -11.63 3.16
C VAL A 129 -6.56 -10.38 3.07
N LYS A 130 -6.20 -9.98 1.85
CA LYS A 130 -5.36 -8.81 1.59
C LYS A 130 -6.22 -7.59 1.28
N LYS A 131 -5.97 -6.47 1.94
CA LYS A 131 -6.57 -5.16 1.60
C LYS A 131 -5.64 -4.03 2.02
N ASP A 132 -5.44 -3.04 1.15
CA ASP A 132 -4.69 -1.80 1.43
C ASP A 132 -3.35 -2.05 2.12
N TRP A 133 -2.57 -3.00 1.59
CA TRP A 133 -1.27 -3.42 2.14
C TRP A 133 -1.32 -4.05 3.53
N LYS A 134 -2.47 -4.59 3.92
CA LYS A 134 -2.64 -5.35 5.15
C LYS A 134 -3.13 -6.75 4.84
N ILE A 135 -2.65 -7.72 5.60
CA ILE A 135 -3.15 -9.10 5.63
C ILE A 135 -3.96 -9.24 6.90
N TYR A 136 -5.24 -9.53 6.72
CA TYR A 136 -6.19 -9.82 7.78
C TYR A 136 -6.38 -11.33 7.88
N ASP A 137 -6.20 -11.87 9.07
CA ASP A 137 -6.54 -13.26 9.35
C ASP A 137 -8.03 -13.34 9.72
N PHE A 138 -8.82 -14.07 8.93
CA PHE A 138 -10.19 -14.42 9.28
C PHE A 138 -10.23 -15.83 9.86
N ILE A 139 -10.85 -15.95 11.03
CA ILE A 139 -10.97 -17.20 11.80
C ILE A 139 -12.40 -17.72 11.63
N ILE A 140 -12.54 -18.96 11.15
CA ILE A 140 -13.84 -19.56 10.85
C ILE A 140 -13.96 -20.89 11.58
N PRO A 141 -14.69 -20.96 12.71
CA PRO A 141 -14.92 -22.21 13.42
C PRO A 141 -15.68 -23.21 12.58
N LYS A 142 -15.11 -24.40 12.41
CA LYS A 142 -15.59 -25.37 11.42
C LYS A 142 -17.01 -25.85 11.69
N ASN A 143 -17.39 -25.93 12.95
CA ASN A 143 -18.69 -26.48 13.38
C ASN A 143 -19.86 -25.49 13.28
N CYS A 144 -19.61 -24.21 13.02
CA CYS A 144 -20.68 -23.21 13.00
C CYS A 144 -20.55 -22.15 11.90
N GLY A 145 -19.41 -22.12 11.19
CA GLY A 145 -19.12 -21.17 10.10
C GLY A 145 -19.22 -19.70 10.51
N ASN A 146 -19.10 -19.41 11.81
CA ASN A 146 -19.01 -18.04 12.30
C ASN A 146 -17.77 -17.37 11.70
N ILE A 147 -17.83 -16.07 11.46
CA ILE A 147 -16.73 -15.34 10.84
C ILE A 147 -16.15 -14.42 11.90
N ALA A 148 -14.88 -14.60 12.24
CA ALA A 148 -14.18 -13.77 13.21
C ALA A 148 -12.98 -13.08 12.56
N LEU A 149 -12.69 -11.86 13.01
CA LEU A 149 -11.45 -11.18 12.66
C LEU A 149 -10.38 -11.54 13.69
N GLY A 150 -9.26 -12.09 13.26
CA GLY A 150 -8.10 -12.34 14.10
C GLY A 150 -7.49 -11.05 14.63
N LYS A 151 -6.80 -11.14 15.78
CA LYS A 151 -6.14 -9.98 16.40
C LYS A 151 -4.97 -9.44 15.57
N ASN A 152 -4.30 -10.32 14.82
CA ASN A 152 -3.11 -9.97 14.08
C ASN A 152 -3.49 -9.47 12.68
N VAL A 153 -3.20 -8.19 12.44
CA VAL A 153 -3.21 -7.60 11.11
C VAL A 153 -1.76 -7.33 10.74
N VAL A 154 -1.27 -7.99 9.69
CA VAL A 154 0.13 -7.91 9.28
C VAL A 154 0.24 -6.89 8.15
N ASP A 155 1.14 -5.91 8.30
CA ASP A 155 1.48 -5.02 7.20
C ASP A 155 2.25 -5.80 6.13
N ALA A 156 1.77 -5.69 4.89
CA ALA A 156 2.27 -6.33 3.68
C ALA A 156 2.52 -5.26 2.61
N ILE A 157 3.20 -4.19 3.01
CA ILE A 157 3.60 -3.12 2.11
C ILE A 157 4.73 -3.67 1.22
N PRO A 158 4.52 -3.77 -0.11
CA PRO A 158 5.53 -4.30 -1.00
C PRO A 158 6.73 -3.34 -1.04
N PRO A 159 7.92 -3.87 -1.38
CA PRO A 159 9.04 -3.02 -1.70
C PRO A 159 8.71 -2.17 -2.92
N ALA A 160 9.18 -0.92 -2.94
CA ALA A 160 9.09 -0.08 -4.12
C ALA A 160 9.90 -0.70 -5.27
N VAL A 161 9.41 -0.54 -6.50
CA VAL A 161 10.10 -0.98 -7.72
C VAL A 161 10.47 0.24 -8.52
N CYS A 162 11.77 0.58 -8.57
CA CYS A 162 12.30 1.73 -9.29
C CYS A 162 12.25 1.52 -10.81
N SER A 163 11.74 2.50 -11.56
CA SER A 163 11.86 2.55 -13.02
C SER A 163 12.26 3.97 -13.43
N LEU A 164 13.24 4.09 -14.31
CA LEU A 164 13.78 5.36 -14.77
C LEU A 164 14.14 5.24 -16.24
N VAL A 165 13.59 6.14 -17.05
CA VAL A 165 13.87 6.28 -18.47
C VAL A 165 14.23 7.73 -18.75
N VAL A 166 15.22 7.95 -19.61
CA VAL A 166 15.58 9.28 -20.09
C VAL A 166 15.42 9.30 -21.60
N SER A 167 14.72 10.32 -22.11
CA SER A 167 14.43 10.46 -23.54
C SER A 167 14.59 11.91 -24.02
N PRO A 168 15.24 12.15 -25.16
CA PRO A 168 15.95 11.16 -25.99
C PRO A 168 17.24 10.66 -25.33
N GLU A 169 17.79 9.53 -25.80
CA GLU A 169 19.11 9.03 -25.36
C GLU A 169 20.27 9.92 -25.83
N ARG A 170 20.03 10.73 -26.87
CA ARG A 170 20.96 11.73 -27.39
C ARG A 170 20.22 13.04 -27.67
N ALA A 171 20.79 14.16 -27.25
CA ALA A 171 20.26 15.50 -27.51
C ALA A 171 21.41 16.46 -27.82
N ASN A 172 21.16 17.64 -28.38
CA ASN A 172 22.19 18.68 -28.44
C ASN A 172 22.19 19.52 -27.16
N VAL A 173 23.25 20.29 -26.98
CA VAL A 173 23.31 21.34 -25.95
C VAL A 173 22.06 22.22 -26.03
N ASN A 174 21.44 22.48 -24.88
CA ASN A 174 20.18 23.20 -24.68
C ASN A 174 18.91 22.53 -25.19
N ASP A 175 18.99 21.37 -25.86
CA ASP A 175 17.79 20.61 -26.21
C ASP A 175 17.15 20.04 -24.93
N PRO A 176 15.81 20.04 -24.83
CA PRO A 176 15.12 19.47 -23.69
C PRO A 176 15.24 17.95 -23.70
N ILE A 177 15.49 17.39 -22.54
CA ILE A 177 15.39 15.95 -22.26
C ILE A 177 14.31 15.72 -21.21
N THR A 178 13.66 14.56 -21.27
CA THR A 178 12.65 14.14 -20.31
C THR A 178 13.20 13.00 -19.47
N VAL A 179 13.14 13.17 -18.16
CA VAL A 179 13.38 12.14 -17.15
C VAL A 179 12.01 11.61 -16.73
N ASP A 180 11.78 10.31 -16.93
CA ASP A 180 10.49 9.66 -16.71
C ASP A 180 10.64 8.50 -15.73
N MET A 181 9.98 8.62 -14.57
CA MET A 181 9.89 7.57 -13.56
C MET A 181 8.48 6.94 -13.48
N SER A 182 7.63 7.16 -14.47
CA SER A 182 6.22 6.70 -14.46
C SER A 182 6.05 5.17 -14.40
N GLY A 183 7.08 4.40 -14.76
CA GLY A 183 7.11 2.95 -14.57
C GLY A 183 7.34 2.48 -13.13
N THR A 184 7.64 3.40 -12.20
CA THR A 184 7.93 3.06 -10.80
C THR A 184 6.66 2.59 -10.10
N GLN A 185 6.75 1.48 -9.35
CA GLN A 185 5.61 0.89 -8.63
C GLN A 185 5.79 0.96 -7.12
N TYR A 186 4.66 1.01 -6.41
CA TYR A 186 4.57 0.98 -4.94
C TYR A 186 5.38 2.05 -4.21
N ALA A 187 5.73 3.12 -4.91
CA ALA A 187 6.48 4.24 -4.35
C ALA A 187 5.54 5.31 -3.78
N LYS A 188 5.88 5.82 -2.60
CA LYS A 188 5.33 7.03 -2.01
C LYS A 188 6.06 8.27 -2.54
N SER A 189 7.37 8.17 -2.73
CA SER A 189 8.23 9.23 -3.23
C SER A 189 9.34 8.67 -4.11
N MET A 190 9.85 9.51 -5.00
CA MET A 190 10.93 9.18 -5.93
C MET A 190 11.90 10.35 -6.01
N SER A 191 13.17 10.06 -6.24
CA SER A 191 14.17 11.10 -6.50
C SER A 191 15.13 10.67 -7.59
N VAL A 192 15.65 11.63 -8.33
CA VAL A 192 16.65 11.41 -9.38
C VAL A 192 17.85 12.28 -9.10
N GLU A 193 19.01 11.64 -8.94
CA GLU A 193 20.29 12.32 -8.87
C GLU A 193 20.96 12.33 -10.26
N VAL A 194 21.46 13.49 -10.66
CA VAL A 194 22.13 13.71 -11.94
C VAL A 194 23.62 13.87 -11.71
N PHE A 195 24.44 13.16 -12.49
CA PHE A 195 25.90 13.21 -12.42
C PHE A 195 26.49 13.51 -13.80
N ASP A 196 27.60 14.25 -13.82
CA ASP A 196 28.43 14.42 -15.02
C ASP A 196 29.33 13.20 -15.28
N ALA A 197 30.14 13.28 -16.34
CA ALA A 197 31.09 12.24 -16.74
C ALA A 197 32.21 12.01 -15.71
N GLN A 198 32.51 12.99 -14.85
CA GLN A 198 33.49 12.88 -13.77
C GLN A 198 32.89 12.27 -12.49
N GLY A 199 31.58 11.99 -12.49
CA GLY A 199 30.85 11.49 -11.34
C GLY A 199 30.51 12.57 -10.30
N GLN A 200 30.65 13.85 -10.64
CA GLN A 200 30.20 14.94 -9.78
C GLN A 200 28.67 15.02 -9.86
N ARG A 201 28.02 15.07 -8.69
CA ARG A 201 26.57 15.27 -8.60
C ARG A 201 26.23 16.72 -8.95
N LEU A 202 25.42 16.91 -9.98
CA LEU A 202 24.99 18.21 -10.49
C LEU A 202 23.68 18.67 -9.86
N ALA A 203 22.72 17.76 -9.69
CA ALA A 203 21.39 18.07 -9.19
C ALA A 203 20.72 16.85 -8.55
N THR A 204 19.71 17.13 -7.73
CA THR A 204 18.73 16.15 -7.23
C THR A 204 17.34 16.70 -7.52
N GLN A 205 16.50 15.89 -8.15
CA GLN A 205 15.11 16.23 -8.44
C GLN A 205 14.18 15.26 -7.71
N GLU A 206 13.26 15.81 -6.91
CA GLU A 206 12.20 15.04 -6.27
C GLU A 206 11.00 14.90 -7.22
N LEU A 207 10.40 13.71 -7.24
CA LEU A 207 9.25 13.33 -8.07
C LEU A 207 8.21 12.57 -7.22
N THR A 208 6.96 12.58 -7.68
CA THR A 208 5.86 11.84 -7.05
C THR A 208 5.15 10.97 -8.06
N PRO A 209 4.42 9.92 -7.64
CA PRO A 209 3.62 9.12 -8.57
C PRO A 209 2.61 9.97 -9.38
N GLN A 210 2.16 11.10 -8.83
CA GLN A 210 1.25 12.05 -9.49
C GLN A 210 1.97 13.00 -10.45
N SER A 211 3.28 13.19 -10.29
CA SER A 211 4.12 14.01 -11.17
C SER A 211 5.46 13.30 -11.40
N PRO A 212 5.46 12.18 -12.16
CA PRO A 212 6.60 11.29 -12.25
C PRO A 212 7.60 11.69 -13.36
N LYS A 213 7.36 12.82 -14.02
CA LYS A 213 8.15 13.29 -15.16
C LYS A 213 8.72 14.66 -14.89
N TRP A 214 9.95 14.87 -15.32
CA TRP A 214 10.65 16.14 -15.23
C TRP A 214 11.41 16.40 -16.53
N GLN A 215 11.35 17.65 -17.01
CA GLN A 215 12.12 18.08 -18.17
C GLN A 215 13.29 18.95 -17.72
N THR A 216 14.45 18.70 -18.32
CA THR A 216 15.68 19.45 -18.06
C THR A 216 16.49 19.61 -19.34
N LYS A 217 17.58 20.36 -19.27
CA LYS A 217 18.53 20.58 -20.37
C LYS A 217 19.93 20.75 -19.83
N PHE A 218 20.92 20.54 -20.68
CA PHE A 218 22.33 20.72 -20.35
C PHE A 218 22.99 21.75 -21.27
N ASP A 219 23.84 22.59 -20.69
CA ASP A 219 24.55 23.67 -21.38
C ASP A 219 25.95 23.25 -21.88
N LYS A 220 26.43 22.08 -21.45
CA LYS A 220 27.73 21.53 -21.84
C LYS A 220 27.57 20.15 -22.49
N PRO A 221 28.36 19.85 -23.53
CA PRO A 221 28.38 18.53 -24.12
C PRO A 221 29.02 17.51 -23.16
N GLY A 222 28.62 16.26 -23.28
CA GLY A 222 29.13 15.17 -22.45
C GLY A 222 28.11 14.06 -22.19
N GLU A 223 28.55 13.01 -21.52
CA GLU A 223 27.66 12.00 -20.95
C GLU A 223 27.17 12.44 -19.58
N TYR A 224 25.87 12.32 -19.34
CA TYR A 224 25.26 12.50 -18.04
C TYR A 224 24.59 11.20 -17.61
N SER A 225 24.69 10.88 -16.33
CA SER A 225 24.05 9.72 -15.74
C SER A 225 23.01 10.12 -14.70
N PHE A 226 21.93 9.36 -14.65
CA PHE A 226 20.81 9.56 -13.76
C PHE A 226 20.68 8.33 -12.87
N LYS A 227 20.59 8.54 -11.56
CA LYS A 227 20.32 7.49 -10.58
C LYS A 227 18.98 7.76 -9.92
N GLY A 228 18.02 6.88 -10.16
CA GLY A 228 16.70 6.91 -9.55
C GLY A 228 16.69 6.20 -8.21
N THR A 229 15.96 6.77 -7.26
CA THR A 229 15.62 6.15 -5.98
C THR A 229 14.11 6.21 -5.82
N ALA A 230 13.51 5.12 -5.34
CA ALA A 230 12.09 5.06 -5.03
C ALA A 230 11.91 4.55 -3.59
N VAL A 231 10.96 5.11 -2.85
CA VAL A 231 10.72 4.77 -1.44
C VAL A 231 9.26 4.36 -1.28
N ASN A 232 9.00 3.23 -0.62
CA ASN A 232 7.63 2.72 -0.42
C ASN A 232 6.90 3.45 0.72
N MET A 233 5.68 2.98 1.05
CA MET A 233 4.85 3.60 2.09
C MET A 233 5.44 3.49 3.51
N GLU A 234 6.36 2.55 3.76
CA GLU A 234 7.06 2.36 5.05
C GLU A 234 8.35 3.17 5.16
N GLY A 235 8.75 3.88 4.10
CA GLY A 235 10.05 4.56 4.08
C GLY A 235 11.21 3.64 3.67
N ILE A 236 10.92 2.45 3.16
CA ILE A 236 11.94 1.51 2.67
C ILE A 236 12.27 1.83 1.21
N THR A 237 13.57 1.99 0.92
CA THR A 237 14.08 2.22 -0.43
C THR A 237 13.98 0.96 -1.29
N ALA A 238 13.63 1.14 -2.56
CA ALA A 238 13.62 0.11 -3.59
C ALA A 238 14.97 -0.63 -3.63
N ALA A 239 14.91 -1.97 -3.57
CA ALA A 239 16.10 -2.81 -3.66
C ALA A 239 16.66 -2.89 -5.10
N ASN A 240 15.84 -2.59 -6.11
CA ASN A 240 16.27 -2.52 -7.50
C ASN A 240 16.74 -1.09 -7.82
N PRO A 241 18.05 -0.85 -7.98
CA PRO A 241 18.50 0.45 -8.46
C PRO A 241 18.02 0.65 -9.91
N CYS A 242 17.54 1.85 -10.24
CA CYS A 242 17.25 2.20 -11.62
C CYS A 242 18.14 3.37 -12.06
N ALA A 243 18.73 3.25 -13.24
CA ALA A 243 19.68 4.22 -13.77
C ALA A 243 19.49 4.38 -15.27
N ALA A 244 19.78 5.59 -15.76
CA ALA A 244 19.71 5.93 -17.17
C ALA A 244 20.89 6.85 -17.54
N LYS A 245 21.13 7.01 -18.84
CA LYS A 245 22.15 7.92 -19.37
C LYS A 245 21.60 8.70 -20.54
N VAL A 246 22.21 9.86 -20.78
CA VAL A 246 21.99 10.66 -21.99
C VAL A 246 23.33 11.20 -22.48
N SER A 247 23.48 11.28 -23.79
CA SER A 247 24.62 11.92 -24.43
C SER A 247 24.21 13.28 -24.99
N ILE A 248 24.91 14.33 -24.57
CA ILE A 248 24.67 15.70 -25.04
C ILE A 248 25.76 16.08 -26.02
N ASN A 249 25.37 16.31 -27.27
CA ASN A 249 26.26 16.68 -28.35
C ASN A 249 26.40 18.20 -28.44
N TYR A 250 27.58 18.66 -28.85
CA TYR A 250 27.71 20.04 -29.30
C TYR A 250 27.11 20.15 -30.70
N PRO A 251 26.28 21.17 -31.00
CA PRO A 251 25.75 21.35 -32.35
C PRO A 251 26.91 21.49 -33.34
N PRO A 252 26.83 20.88 -34.54
CA PRO A 252 27.87 21.07 -35.54
C PRO A 252 28.03 22.57 -35.81
N ILE A 253 29.24 23.08 -35.65
CA ILE A 253 29.53 24.47 -36.00
C ILE A 253 29.62 24.50 -37.53
N CYS A 254 28.60 25.01 -38.21
CA CYS A 254 28.74 25.45 -39.58
C CYS A 254 29.69 26.65 -39.59
N LYS A 255 30.97 26.39 -39.84
CA LYS A 255 31.94 27.43 -40.12
C LYS A 255 31.99 27.62 -41.63
N LEU A 256 31.29 28.64 -42.11
CA LEU A 256 31.47 29.09 -43.48
C LEU A 256 32.88 29.66 -43.62
N TRP A 257 33.72 29.01 -44.41
CA TRP A 257 35.03 29.53 -44.75
C TRP A 257 34.95 30.18 -46.13
N THR A 258 35.45 31.41 -46.23
CA THR A 258 35.59 32.09 -47.53
C THR A 258 37.05 32.22 -47.84
N SER A 259 37.44 31.89 -49.07
CA SER A 259 38.81 32.02 -49.59
C SER A 259 39.44 33.41 -49.47
N CYS A 260 38.67 34.44 -49.10
CA CYS A 260 39.14 35.80 -49.06
C CYS A 260 39.16 36.46 -47.67
N LEU A 261 38.79 35.84 -46.54
CA LEU A 261 38.66 36.58 -45.26
C LEU A 261 40.03 37.05 -44.66
N PRO A 262 40.23 38.36 -44.37
CA PRO A 262 39.38 39.53 -44.68
C PRO A 262 39.48 39.93 -46.16
N CYS A 263 38.33 40.05 -46.84
CA CYS A 263 38.23 40.17 -48.31
C CYS A 263 38.57 41.59 -48.80
N GLU A 264 39.76 42.04 -48.47
CA GLU A 264 40.32 43.32 -48.91
C GLU A 264 40.82 43.19 -50.36
N ASP A 265 40.49 44.17 -51.20
CA ASP A 265 40.89 44.27 -52.61
C ASP A 265 40.51 43.08 -53.52
N TYR A 266 39.47 42.32 -53.17
CA TYR A 266 39.02 41.11 -53.90
C TYR A 266 38.06 41.42 -55.07
N VAL A 267 38.41 42.37 -55.95
CA VAL A 267 37.59 42.74 -57.12
C VAL A 267 37.93 41.88 -58.34
N GLY A 268 36.93 41.21 -58.92
CA GLY A 268 37.05 40.43 -60.16
C GLY A 268 37.70 39.05 -60.03
N ARG A 269 37.96 38.57 -58.81
CA ARG A 269 38.55 37.24 -58.52
C ARG A 269 37.47 36.24 -58.07
N PRO A 270 37.54 34.96 -58.46
CA PRO A 270 36.60 33.95 -58.00
C PRO A 270 36.74 33.73 -56.49
N ILE A 271 35.61 33.69 -55.78
CA ILE A 271 35.53 33.36 -54.35
C ILE A 271 34.99 31.95 -54.23
N THR A 272 35.75 31.10 -53.52
CA THR A 272 35.25 29.79 -53.07
C THR A 272 34.66 29.93 -51.68
N PHE A 273 33.43 29.44 -51.52
CA PHE A 273 32.78 29.19 -50.25
C PHE A 273 32.92 27.70 -49.94
N ASP A 274 33.46 27.38 -48.77
CA ASP A 274 33.48 26.02 -48.24
C ASP A 274 32.62 25.99 -46.98
N ALA A 275 31.72 25.00 -46.89
CA ALA A 275 30.61 24.96 -45.93
C ALA A 275 30.64 23.68 -45.09
#